data_AF-A0A3N5Z401-F1
#
_entry.id   AF-A0A3N5Z401-F1
#
_cell.length_a   1.000
_cell.length_b   1.000
_cell.length_c   1.000
_cell.angle_alpha   90.00
_cell.angle_beta   90.00
_cell.angle_gamma   90.00
#
_symmetry.space_group_name_H-M   'P 1'
#
loop_
_entity.id
_entity.type
_entity.pdbx_description
1 polymer ?
#
loop_
_entity_poly.entity_id
_entity_poly.type
_entity_poly.pdbx_seq_one_letter_code
_entity_poly.pdbx_strand_id
1 'polypeptide(L)'
;MQTDIYRQLQKQLDQYSMGFPATQSGIELKILRYLFSEADAMMFTALTPMLENAETVASRLNRPASEVAAQLDNMAERGLLFRLKKKTESRYGAIPFVHGLYEFQVKNLKPDFARMAKQYFDEAFDRAMQVSADLFLRTIPVNQSIDVTHNVAGYDDAVEIMRSKPFIVVTDCICRKTAALIDHDCGKPMEACFM
;
A
#
# COMPACT_ATOMS: atom_id res chain seq x y z
N MET A 1 19.10 20.04 14.22
CA MET A 1 18.85 19.71 12.80
C MET A 1 17.41 19.27 12.71
N GLN A 2 16.55 20.05 12.07
CA GLN A 2 15.15 19.67 11.89
C GLN A 2 15.13 18.48 10.93
N THR A 3 14.83 17.29 11.45
CA THR A 3 14.85 16.06 10.66
C THR A 3 13.74 16.14 9.62
N ASP A 4 14.08 16.11 8.32
CA ASP A 4 13.10 16.18 7.22
C ASP A 4 12.09 15.03 7.37
N ILE A 5 10.87 15.37 7.77
CA ILE A 5 9.81 14.41 8.09
C ILE A 5 9.46 13.54 6.89
N TYR A 6 9.55 14.08 5.67
CA TYR A 6 9.26 13.32 4.46
C TYR A 6 10.34 12.28 4.17
N ARG A 7 11.61 12.58 4.51
CA ARG A 7 12.68 11.58 4.40
C ARG A 7 12.57 10.49 5.47
N GLN A 8 12.06 10.81 6.67
CA GLN A 8 11.75 9.79 7.68
C GLN A 8 10.61 8.88 7.22
N LEU A 9 9.51 9.48 6.73
CA LEU A 9 8.38 8.76 6.16
C LEU A 9 8.81 7.83 5.01
N GLN A 10 9.64 8.34 4.09
CA GLN A 10 10.20 7.52 3.00
C GLN A 10 10.97 6.32 3.52
N LYS A 11 11.90 6.52 4.48
CA LYS A 11 12.69 5.42 5.05
C LYS A 11 11.85 4.38 5.76
N GLN A 12 10.75 4.77 6.39
CA GLN A 12 9.83 3.84 7.03
C GLN A 12 9.00 3.05 6.01
N LEU A 13 8.48 3.73 4.98
CA LEU A 13 7.81 3.06 3.86
C LEU A 13 8.73 2.08 3.13
N ASP A 14 10.03 2.39 3.06
CA ASP A 14 11.04 1.52 2.44
C ASP A 14 11.27 0.20 3.17
N GLN A 15 10.76 0.06 4.39
CA GLN A 15 10.82 -1.18 5.16
C GLN A 15 9.62 -2.10 4.90
N TYR A 16 8.65 -1.67 4.09
CA TYR A 16 7.37 -2.38 3.93
C TYR A 16 7.24 -3.00 2.53
N SER A 17 6.78 -4.26 2.48
CA SER A 17 6.48 -5.00 1.24
C SER A 17 7.66 -4.95 0.26
N MET A 18 7.45 -4.45 -0.97
CA MET A 18 8.49 -4.33 -2.00
C MET A 18 9.46 -3.15 -1.79
N GLY A 19 9.30 -2.37 -0.73
CA GLY A 19 10.08 -1.17 -0.46
C GLY A 19 9.52 0.09 -1.13
N PHE A 20 10.21 1.20 -0.87
CA PHE A 20 9.94 2.54 -1.37
C PHE A 20 11.25 3.35 -1.42
N PRO A 21 12.26 2.91 -2.19
CA PRO A 21 13.61 3.47 -2.11
C PRO A 21 13.69 4.91 -2.60
N ALA A 22 14.71 5.62 -2.11
CA ALA A 22 15.05 6.96 -2.56
C ALA A 22 15.46 6.97 -4.05
N THR A 23 15.09 8.02 -4.77
CA THR A 23 15.44 8.19 -6.18
C THR A 23 16.47 9.31 -6.38
N GLN A 24 17.16 9.31 -7.52
CA GLN A 24 18.05 10.42 -7.88
C GLN A 24 17.28 11.71 -8.17
N SER A 25 16.08 11.61 -8.75
CA SER A 25 15.23 12.75 -9.08
C SER A 25 14.53 13.37 -7.86
N GLY A 26 14.42 12.63 -6.76
CA GLY A 26 13.63 13.01 -5.59
C GLY A 26 12.11 12.86 -5.80
N ILE A 27 11.67 12.14 -6.84
CA ILE A 27 10.25 11.95 -7.16
C ILE A 27 9.48 11.29 -6.02
N GLU A 28 10.14 10.40 -5.24
CA GLU A 28 9.55 9.75 -4.08
C GLU A 28 9.14 10.78 -3.02
N LEU A 29 9.97 11.79 -2.76
CA LEU A 29 9.66 12.83 -1.78
C LEU A 29 8.58 13.79 -2.31
N LYS A 30 8.54 14.02 -3.62
CA LYS A 30 7.47 14.80 -4.26
C LYS A 30 6.12 14.10 -4.13
N ILE A 31 6.09 12.78 -4.31
CA ILE A 31 4.91 11.94 -4.06
C ILE A 31 4.45 12.06 -2.60
N LEU A 32 5.37 11.94 -1.63
CA LEU A 32 4.99 12.03 -0.22
C LEU A 32 4.43 13.40 0.15
N ARG A 33 5.01 14.49 -0.37
CA ARG A 33 4.49 15.85 -0.17
C ARG A 33 3.13 16.08 -0.85
N TYR A 34 2.83 15.34 -1.92
CA TYR A 34 1.54 15.39 -2.58
C TYR A 34 0.45 14.69 -1.75
N LEU A 35 0.77 13.56 -1.12
CA LEU A 35 -0.18 12.73 -0.39
C LEU A 35 -0.38 13.18 1.07
N PHE A 36 0.71 13.57 1.74
CA PHE A 36 0.74 13.83 3.17
C PHE A 36 0.91 15.32 3.48
N SER A 37 0.19 15.79 4.51
CA SER A 37 0.62 16.96 5.25
C SER A 37 1.77 16.59 6.20
N GLU A 38 2.51 17.57 6.72
CA GLU A 38 3.56 17.28 7.72
C GLU A 38 2.99 16.59 8.97
N ALA A 39 1.79 16.99 9.42
CA ALA A 39 1.12 16.39 10.57
C ALA A 39 0.73 14.92 10.29
N ASP A 40 0.30 14.61 9.08
CA ASP A 40 -0.03 13.24 8.67
C ASP A 40 1.23 12.40 8.53
N ALA A 41 2.32 12.97 8.01
CA ALA A 41 3.60 12.29 7.90
C ALA A 41 4.15 11.94 9.30
N MET A 42 4.06 12.87 10.26
CA MET A 42 4.41 12.60 11.67
C MET A 42 3.55 11.48 12.27
N MET A 43 2.22 11.53 12.05
CA MET A 43 1.32 10.48 12.53
C MET A 43 1.66 9.12 11.91
N PHE A 44 1.84 9.06 10.60
CA PHE A 44 2.19 7.81 9.91
C PHE A 44 3.51 7.24 10.44
N THR A 45 4.50 8.09 10.71
CA THR A 45 5.78 7.61 11.26
C THR A 45 5.69 7.03 12.67
N ALA A 46 4.60 7.30 13.40
CA ALA A 46 4.32 6.72 14.69
C ALA A 46 3.52 5.41 14.62
N LEU A 47 3.00 5.03 13.44
CA LEU A 47 2.26 3.79 13.24
C LEU A 47 3.17 2.60 13.00
N THR A 48 2.65 1.41 13.28
CA THR A 48 3.23 0.14 12.86
C THR A 48 2.35 -0.54 11.80
N PRO A 49 2.84 -1.56 11.09
CA PRO A 49 2.00 -2.37 10.22
C PRO A 49 0.94 -3.20 10.96
N MET A 50 1.04 -3.33 12.28
CA MET A 50 0.05 -4.03 13.09
C MET A 50 -1.21 -3.19 13.26
N LEU A 51 -2.35 -3.86 13.41
CA LEU A 51 -3.63 -3.18 13.65
C LEU A 51 -3.78 -2.75 15.11
N GLU A 52 -3.60 -1.46 15.34
CA GLU A 52 -3.62 -0.82 16.66
C GLU A 52 -4.87 0.07 16.82
N ASN A 53 -5.41 0.19 18.03
CA ASN A 53 -6.47 1.16 18.30
C ASN A 53 -5.88 2.57 18.54
N ALA A 54 -6.74 3.59 18.53
CA ALA A 54 -6.32 4.97 18.67
C ALA A 54 -5.65 5.24 20.02
N GLU A 55 -6.08 4.57 21.09
CA GLU A 55 -5.52 4.67 22.44
C GLU A 55 -4.06 4.21 22.49
N THR A 56 -3.74 3.11 21.81
CA THR A 56 -2.35 2.59 21.74
C THR A 56 -1.44 3.58 21.03
N VAL A 57 -1.87 4.14 19.89
CA VAL A 57 -1.12 5.14 19.14
C VAL A 57 -1.00 6.44 19.93
N ALA A 58 -2.09 6.87 20.60
CA ALA A 58 -2.13 8.09 21.39
C ALA A 58 -1.22 8.04 22.61
N SER A 59 -1.13 6.89 23.29
CA SER A 59 -0.19 6.68 24.39
C SER A 59 1.26 6.82 23.92
N ARG A 60 1.61 6.26 22.75
CA ARG A 60 2.94 6.40 22.13
C ARG A 60 3.30 7.86 21.81
N LEU A 61 2.30 8.64 21.40
CA LEU A 61 2.45 10.05 21.03
C LEU A 61 2.28 11.02 22.19
N ASN A 62 1.86 10.54 23.37
CA ASN A 62 1.44 11.36 24.50
C ASN A 62 0.41 12.43 24.11
N ARG A 63 -0.63 12.03 23.35
CA ARG A 63 -1.73 12.89 22.87
C ARG A 63 -3.10 12.37 23.32
N PRO A 64 -4.16 13.20 23.31
CA PRO A 64 -5.52 12.73 23.59
C PRO A 64 -5.99 11.70 22.55
N ALA A 65 -6.55 10.56 23.02
CA ALA A 65 -7.00 9.48 22.14
C ALA A 65 -8.07 9.91 21.13
N SER A 66 -8.97 10.81 21.52
CA SER A 66 -10.01 11.34 20.64
C SER A 66 -9.46 12.15 19.46
N GLU A 67 -8.40 12.94 19.69
CA GLU A 67 -7.73 13.71 18.62
C GLU A 67 -6.98 12.78 17.66
N VAL A 68 -6.28 11.79 18.21
CA VAL A 68 -5.57 10.78 17.42
C VAL A 68 -6.55 9.96 16.59
N ALA A 69 -7.67 9.53 17.18
CA ALA A 69 -8.73 8.82 16.46
C ALA A 69 -9.27 9.65 15.29
N ALA A 70 -9.60 10.93 15.51
CA ALA A 70 -10.11 11.81 14.47
C ALA A 70 -9.09 12.01 13.33
N GLN A 71 -7.80 12.16 13.66
CA GLN A 71 -6.74 12.27 12.65
C GLN A 71 -6.57 10.97 11.85
N LEU A 72 -6.51 9.82 12.54
CA LEU A 72 -6.37 8.50 11.89
C LEU A 72 -7.57 8.19 11.00
N ASP A 73 -8.79 8.52 11.41
CA ASP A 73 -9.99 8.37 10.58
C ASP A 73 -9.92 9.26 9.34
N ASN A 74 -9.50 10.52 9.47
CA ASN A 74 -9.32 11.41 8.31
C ASN A 74 -8.27 10.87 7.32
N MET A 75 -7.14 10.38 7.84
CA MET A 75 -6.09 9.76 7.02
C MET A 75 -6.60 8.50 6.31
N ALA A 76 -7.43 7.67 6.98
CA ALA A 76 -8.05 6.50 6.37
C ALA A 76 -9.00 6.86 5.22
N GLU A 77 -9.86 7.88 5.40
CA GLU A 77 -10.77 8.35 4.33
C GLU A 77 -10.01 8.88 3.10
N ARG A 78 -8.78 9.35 3.29
CA ARG A 78 -7.86 9.80 2.22
C ARG A 78 -6.97 8.68 1.66
N GLY A 79 -7.10 7.45 2.16
CA GLY A 79 -6.32 6.31 1.69
C GLY A 79 -4.84 6.34 2.11
N LEU A 80 -4.52 7.01 3.22
CA LEU A 80 -3.13 7.15 3.69
C LEU A 80 -2.69 6.06 4.69
N LEU A 81 -3.63 5.27 5.20
CA LEU A 81 -3.40 4.16 6.12
C LEU A 81 -4.52 3.13 5.99
N PHE A 82 -4.31 1.92 6.51
CA PHE A 82 -5.37 0.91 6.55
C PHE A 82 -6.21 1.08 7.81
N ARG A 83 -7.53 0.89 7.67
CA ARG A 83 -8.47 0.94 8.78
C ARG A 83 -9.39 -0.28 8.77
N LEU A 84 -9.36 -1.05 9.85
CA LEU A 84 -10.34 -2.09 10.13
C LEU A 84 -11.41 -1.55 11.08
N LYS A 85 -12.64 -1.37 10.57
CA LYS A 85 -13.80 -1.02 11.39
C LYS A 85 -14.54 -2.27 11.85
N LYS A 86 -14.59 -2.49 13.16
CA LYS A 86 -15.53 -3.42 13.80
C LYS A 86 -16.60 -2.62 14.54
N LYS A 87 -17.75 -3.24 14.83
CA LYS A 87 -18.98 -2.59 15.35
C LYS A 87 -18.76 -1.53 16.45
N THR A 88 -17.72 -1.69 17.27
CA THR A 88 -17.44 -0.83 18.43
C THR A 88 -16.05 -0.19 18.43
N GLU A 89 -15.16 -0.54 17.48
CA GLU A 89 -13.76 -0.11 17.52
C GLU A 89 -13.17 -0.05 16.10
N SER A 90 -12.41 1.01 15.84
CA SER A 90 -11.54 1.13 14.65
C SER A 90 -10.11 0.77 15.02
N ARG A 91 -9.45 0.01 14.16
CA ARG A 91 -8.02 -0.26 14.25
C ARG A 91 -7.32 0.22 13.00
N TYR A 92 -6.08 0.68 13.16
CA TYR A 92 -5.31 1.37 12.14
C TYR A 92 -3.94 0.72 12.00
N GLY A 93 -3.41 0.73 10.78
CA GLY A 93 -2.06 0.22 10.50
C GLY A 93 -1.41 0.98 9.35
N ALA A 94 -0.09 1.12 9.42
CA ALA A 94 0.71 1.63 8.32
C ALA A 94 0.64 0.67 7.12
N ILE A 95 0.65 1.23 5.91
CA ILE A 95 0.54 0.46 4.66
C ILE A 95 1.76 0.68 3.76
N PRO A 96 2.11 -0.29 2.91
CA PRO A 96 3.15 -0.10 1.88
C PRO A 96 2.76 0.96 0.84
N PHE A 97 3.72 1.30 -0.03
CA PHE A 97 3.43 2.22 -1.13
C PHE A 97 2.49 1.63 -2.19
N VAL A 98 2.84 0.51 -2.86
CA VAL A 98 2.01 -0.04 -3.94
C VAL A 98 0.75 -0.74 -3.42
N HIS A 99 0.91 -1.75 -2.56
CA HIS A 99 -0.19 -2.48 -1.90
C HIS A 99 -0.83 -1.66 -0.76
N GLY A 100 -1.12 -0.40 -1.01
CA GLY A 100 -1.50 0.56 0.01
C GLY A 100 -1.68 1.95 -0.56
N LEU A 101 -0.76 2.88 -0.27
CA LEU A 101 -0.91 4.30 -0.58
C LEU A 101 -1.34 4.57 -2.02
N TYR A 102 -0.70 3.91 -3.00
CA TYR A 102 -1.01 4.02 -4.41
C TYR A 102 -2.40 3.43 -4.70
N GLU A 103 -2.63 2.14 -4.42
CA GLU A 103 -3.90 1.44 -4.66
C GLU A 103 -5.10 2.17 -4.04
N PHE A 104 -4.96 2.71 -2.84
CA PHE A 104 -6.05 3.39 -2.14
C PHE A 104 -6.43 4.73 -2.80
N GLN A 105 -5.63 5.25 -3.74
CA GLN A 105 -6.00 6.41 -4.56
C GLN A 105 -6.92 6.05 -5.75
N VAL A 106 -7.24 4.78 -6.00
CA VAL A 106 -8.00 4.32 -7.18
C VAL A 106 -9.29 5.12 -7.43
N LYS A 107 -10.01 5.50 -6.38
CA LYS A 107 -11.25 6.28 -6.47
C LYS A 107 -11.03 7.71 -6.96
N ASN A 108 -9.93 8.34 -6.54
CA ASN A 108 -9.64 9.77 -6.73
C ASN A 108 -8.35 10.01 -7.52
N LEU A 109 -7.94 9.05 -8.36
CA LEU A 109 -6.69 9.11 -9.12
C LEU A 109 -6.67 10.32 -10.07
N LYS A 110 -5.66 11.19 -9.92
CA LYS A 110 -5.47 12.39 -10.73
C LYS A 110 -4.27 12.25 -11.68
N PRO A 111 -4.27 12.93 -12.85
CA PRO A 111 -3.18 12.84 -13.82
C PRO A 111 -1.80 13.18 -13.25
N ASP A 112 -1.72 14.14 -12.32
CA ASP A 112 -0.44 14.52 -11.70
C ASP A 112 0.14 13.39 -10.85
N PHE A 113 -0.69 12.76 -10.00
CA PHE A 113 -0.25 11.64 -9.19
C PHE A 113 0.10 10.44 -10.07
N ALA A 114 -0.71 10.15 -11.10
CA ALA A 114 -0.44 9.09 -12.06
C ALA A 114 0.92 9.28 -12.76
N ARG A 115 1.25 10.50 -13.22
CA ARG A 115 2.56 10.80 -13.83
C ARG A 115 3.72 10.61 -12.85
N MET A 116 3.56 11.09 -11.62
CA MET A 116 4.59 10.90 -10.59
C MET A 116 4.79 9.43 -10.24
N ALA A 117 3.71 8.66 -10.10
CA ALA A 117 3.75 7.22 -9.85
C ALA A 117 4.45 6.48 -10.99
N LYS A 118 4.13 6.79 -12.26
CA LYS A 118 4.80 6.21 -13.42
C LYS A 118 6.31 6.50 -13.41
N GLN A 119 6.69 7.77 -13.21
CA GLN A 119 8.10 8.14 -13.12
C GLN A 119 8.81 7.38 -12.00
N TYR A 120 8.19 7.27 -10.83
CA TYR A 120 8.74 6.51 -9.72
C TYR A 120 8.89 5.01 -10.05
N PHE A 121 7.91 4.44 -10.77
CA PHE A 121 7.98 3.05 -11.20
C PHE A 121 9.17 2.79 -12.13
N ASP A 122 9.31 3.64 -13.15
CA ASP A 122 10.41 3.55 -14.13
C ASP A 122 11.79 3.77 -13.47
N GLU A 123 11.89 4.65 -12.46
CA GLU A 123 13.18 5.01 -11.83
C GLU A 123 13.65 4.03 -10.75
N ALA A 124 12.74 3.47 -9.95
CA ALA A 124 13.12 2.83 -8.70
C ALA A 124 12.33 1.58 -8.33
N PHE A 125 11.03 1.54 -8.60
CA PHE A 125 10.17 0.46 -8.13
C PHE A 125 10.51 -0.89 -8.79
N ASP A 126 10.81 -0.91 -10.09
CA ASP A 126 11.16 -2.15 -10.80
C ASP A 126 12.35 -2.86 -10.13
N ARG A 127 13.34 -2.09 -9.68
CA ARG A 127 14.50 -2.62 -8.97
C ARG A 127 14.12 -3.10 -7.56
N ALA A 128 13.30 -2.34 -6.86
CA ALA A 128 12.84 -2.69 -5.51
C ALA A 128 12.03 -4.01 -5.52
N MET A 129 11.17 -4.17 -6.53
CA MET A 129 10.41 -5.40 -6.77
C MET A 129 11.32 -6.58 -7.06
N GLN A 130 12.34 -6.43 -7.92
CA GLN A 130 13.28 -7.51 -8.22
C GLN A 130 14.06 -7.98 -6.99
N VAL A 131 14.53 -7.04 -6.16
CA VAL A 131 15.25 -7.38 -4.92
C VAL A 131 14.34 -8.10 -3.92
N SER A 132 13.05 -7.79 -3.91
CA SER A 132 12.07 -8.38 -2.99
C SER A 132 11.34 -9.60 -3.58
N ALA A 133 11.65 -10.00 -4.82
CA ALA A 133 10.86 -10.94 -5.59
C ALA A 133 10.74 -12.33 -4.92
N ASP A 134 11.81 -12.77 -4.26
CA ASP A 134 11.86 -14.07 -3.56
C ASP A 134 10.84 -14.18 -2.43
N LEU A 135 10.32 -13.05 -1.90
CA LEU A 135 9.27 -13.05 -0.88
C LEU A 135 7.87 -13.35 -1.44
N PHE A 136 7.68 -13.20 -2.76
CA PHE A 136 6.36 -13.27 -3.40
C PHE A 136 6.27 -14.32 -4.51
N LEU A 137 7.39 -14.72 -5.09
CA LEU A 137 7.41 -15.67 -6.21
C LEU A 137 7.63 -17.11 -5.73
N ARG A 138 6.98 -18.05 -6.42
CA ARG A 138 7.26 -19.48 -6.24
C ARG A 138 8.45 -19.89 -7.08
N THR A 139 9.36 -20.64 -6.50
CA THR A 139 10.46 -21.27 -7.24
C THR A 139 9.88 -22.34 -8.18
N ILE A 140 10.18 -22.23 -9.47
CA ILE A 140 9.90 -23.28 -10.46
C ILE A 140 11.22 -24.01 -10.73
N PRO A 141 11.36 -25.29 -10.35
CA PRO A 141 12.56 -26.05 -10.66
C PRO A 141 12.66 -26.32 -12.17
N VAL A 142 13.78 -25.96 -12.78
CA VAL A 142 14.08 -26.22 -14.20
C VAL A 142 15.06 -27.39 -14.28
N ASN A 143 14.75 -28.40 -15.09
CA ASN A 143 15.53 -29.65 -15.23
C ASN A 143 15.70 -30.46 -13.93
N GLN A 144 14.82 -30.28 -12.94
CA GLN A 144 14.78 -31.10 -11.73
C GLN A 144 13.36 -31.67 -11.57
N SER A 145 13.26 -32.94 -11.18
CA SER A 145 12.00 -33.57 -10.83
C SER A 145 11.69 -33.36 -9.35
N ILE A 146 10.51 -32.85 -9.06
CA ILE A 146 9.91 -32.85 -7.72
C ILE A 146 8.82 -33.92 -7.66
N ASP A 147 8.66 -34.60 -6.53
CA ASP A 147 7.58 -35.56 -6.35
C ASP A 147 6.22 -34.86 -6.54
N VAL A 148 5.39 -35.40 -7.42
CA VAL A 148 4.07 -34.85 -7.71
C VAL A 148 3.15 -35.16 -6.54
N THR A 149 2.93 -34.17 -5.68
CA THR A 149 1.91 -34.21 -4.65
C THR A 149 0.67 -33.48 -5.17
N HIS A 150 -0.42 -34.22 -5.41
CA HIS A 150 -1.72 -33.65 -5.79
C HIS A 150 -2.47 -33.09 -4.57
N ASN A 151 -1.79 -32.26 -3.78
CA ASN A 151 -2.39 -31.55 -2.66
C ASN A 151 -2.41 -30.07 -3.01
N VAL A 152 -3.57 -29.56 -3.43
CA VAL A 152 -3.81 -28.13 -3.37
C VAL A 152 -3.93 -27.80 -1.90
N ALA A 153 -2.94 -27.13 -1.33
CA ALA A 153 -3.04 -26.65 0.04
C ALA A 153 -4.27 -25.75 0.16
N GLY A 154 -4.97 -25.74 1.31
CA GLY A 154 -6.21 -24.97 1.45
C GLY A 154 -6.07 -23.46 1.17
N TYR A 155 -4.86 -22.91 1.25
CA TYR A 155 -4.55 -21.52 0.89
C TYR A 155 -4.28 -21.30 -0.62
N ASP A 156 -4.19 -22.38 -1.40
CA ASP A 156 -3.96 -22.36 -2.85
C ASP A 156 -5.24 -22.57 -3.67
N ASP A 157 -6.36 -22.94 -3.02
CA ASP A 157 -7.66 -23.02 -3.69
C ASP A 157 -8.34 -21.65 -3.72
N ALA A 158 -7.94 -20.83 -4.70
CA ALA A 158 -8.51 -19.49 -4.89
C ALA A 158 -10.03 -19.53 -5.05
N VAL A 159 -10.60 -20.58 -5.68
CA VAL A 159 -12.04 -20.66 -5.91
C VAL A 159 -12.77 -20.87 -4.59
N GLU A 160 -12.31 -21.80 -3.75
CA GLU A 160 -12.93 -22.06 -2.45
C GLU A 160 -12.72 -20.90 -1.47
N ILE A 161 -11.54 -20.25 -1.50
CA ILE A 161 -11.29 -19.02 -0.74
C ILE A 161 -12.34 -17.97 -1.09
N MET A 162 -12.60 -17.75 -2.37
CA MET A 162 -13.60 -16.78 -2.83
C MET A 162 -15.02 -17.17 -2.44
N ARG A 163 -15.40 -18.44 -2.59
CA ARG A 163 -16.71 -18.95 -2.13
C ARG A 163 -16.93 -18.78 -0.63
N SER A 164 -15.87 -18.90 0.17
CA SER A 164 -15.95 -18.77 1.63
C SER A 164 -16.21 -17.33 2.12
N LYS A 165 -16.04 -16.31 1.27
CA LYS A 165 -16.17 -14.91 1.70
C LYS A 165 -17.62 -14.44 1.61
N PRO A 166 -18.16 -13.82 2.67
CA PRO A 166 -19.52 -13.28 2.65
C PRO A 166 -19.66 -12.06 1.72
N PHE A 167 -18.55 -11.35 1.49
CA PHE A 167 -18.48 -10.18 0.63
C PHE A 167 -17.14 -10.17 -0.10
N ILE A 168 -17.17 -9.78 -1.37
CA ILE A 168 -15.99 -9.60 -2.23
C ILE A 168 -16.12 -8.21 -2.82
N VAL A 169 -15.07 -7.39 -2.65
CA VAL A 169 -15.00 -6.05 -3.25
C VAL A 169 -14.10 -6.11 -4.47
N VAL A 170 -14.61 -5.59 -5.59
CA VAL A 170 -13.86 -5.40 -6.83
C VAL A 170 -13.86 -3.91 -7.15
N THR A 171 -12.71 -3.40 -7.58
CA THR A 171 -12.51 -2.01 -7.99
C THR A 171 -11.84 -1.95 -9.37
N ASP A 172 -11.85 -0.76 -9.97
CA ASP A 172 -11.00 -0.43 -11.10
C ASP A 172 -9.55 -0.87 -10.83
N CYS A 173 -8.90 -1.47 -11.81
CA CYS A 173 -7.48 -1.78 -11.72
C CYS A 173 -6.70 -0.47 -11.80
N ILE A 174 -6.10 -0.06 -10.69
CA ILE A 174 -5.40 1.23 -10.61
C ILE A 174 -4.28 1.34 -11.65
N CYS A 175 -3.59 0.25 -11.97
CA CYS A 175 -2.55 0.25 -13.02
C CYS A 175 -3.14 0.53 -14.40
N ARG A 176 -4.29 -0.07 -14.73
CA ARG A 176 -5.00 0.18 -16.00
C ARG A 176 -5.56 1.59 -16.04
N LYS A 177 -6.12 2.06 -14.93
CA LYS A 177 -6.63 3.41 -14.77
C LYS A 177 -5.53 4.47 -14.91
N THR A 178 -4.35 4.23 -14.34
CA THR A 178 -3.16 5.05 -14.53
C THR A 178 -2.76 5.09 -15.99
N ALA A 179 -2.62 3.94 -16.66
CA ALA A 179 -2.26 3.88 -18.08
C ALA A 179 -3.27 4.63 -18.96
N ALA A 180 -4.57 4.40 -18.77
CA ALA A 180 -5.62 5.12 -19.51
C ALA A 180 -5.61 6.64 -19.28
N LEU A 181 -5.11 7.11 -18.13
CA LEU A 181 -5.11 8.52 -17.76
C LEU A 181 -3.92 9.32 -18.34
N ILE A 182 -2.77 8.69 -18.53
CA ILE A 182 -1.52 9.39 -18.87
C ILE A 182 -0.74 8.79 -20.04
N ASP A 183 -1.15 7.63 -20.54
CA ASP A 183 -0.48 6.90 -21.61
C ASP A 183 -1.55 6.35 -22.58
N HIS A 184 -1.80 5.04 -22.58
CA HIS A 184 -2.81 4.40 -23.41
C HIS A 184 -3.64 3.37 -22.61
N ASP A 185 -4.88 3.16 -23.03
CA ASP A 185 -5.70 2.07 -22.50
C ASP A 185 -5.14 0.72 -23.00
N CYS A 186 -4.94 -0.22 -22.06
CA CYS A 186 -4.47 -1.57 -22.35
C CYS A 186 -5.55 -2.51 -22.94
N GLY A 187 -6.81 -2.05 -23.02
CA GLY A 187 -7.92 -2.80 -23.61
C GLY A 187 -8.37 -4.01 -22.77
N LYS A 188 -8.02 -4.06 -21.49
CA LYS A 188 -8.44 -5.10 -20.54
C LYS A 188 -9.58 -4.58 -19.64
N PRO A 189 -10.42 -5.47 -19.06
CA PRO A 189 -11.53 -5.03 -18.20
C PRO A 189 -11.07 -4.10 -17.08
N MET A 190 -11.77 -2.98 -16.85
CA MET A 190 -11.34 -2.03 -15.82
C MET A 190 -11.54 -2.60 -14.41
N GLU A 191 -12.73 -3.15 -14.11
CA GLU A 191 -13.05 -3.75 -12.81
C GLU A 191 -12.40 -5.13 -12.66
N ALA A 192 -11.20 -5.17 -12.07
CA ALA A 192 -10.42 -6.41 -11.99
C ALA A 192 -9.49 -6.51 -10.76
N CYS A 193 -9.42 -5.48 -9.92
CA CYS A 193 -8.62 -5.50 -8.70
C CYS A 193 -9.47 -5.85 -7.48
N PHE A 194 -9.02 -6.80 -6.66
CA PHE A 194 -9.61 -7.10 -5.35
C PHE A 194 -9.01 -6.18 -4.29
N MET A 195 -9.84 -5.66 -3.39
CA MET A 195 -9.42 -4.85 -2.22
C MET A 195 -10.10 -5.29 -0.93
#